data_AF-A0A9D4T9P4-F1
#
_entry.id   AF-A0A9D4T9P4-F1
#
_cell.length_a   1.000
_cell.length_b   1.000
_cell.length_c   1.000
_cell.angle_alpha   90.00
_cell.angle_beta   90.00
_cell.angle_gamma   90.00
#
_symmetry.space_group_name_H-M   'P 1'
#
loop_
_entity.id
_entity.type
_entity.pdbx_description
1 polymer ?
#
loop_
_entity_poly.entity_id
_entity_poly.type
_entity_poly.pdbx_seq_one_letter_code
_entity_poly.pdbx_strand_id
1 'polypeptide(L)'
;MVSLCLSTPDTSLYQKAKQNLTSQSSVRVVGRQREMETMKEFLHSHLRAGTSGSLYVSGAPGTGKTACLSQILESSKNLFKFQYVFVNCMTLQSSSAIYQKIISGLDLSPACSSHLETIRRRLTTKGHPMIIVMDEIDQLDSKNQTVLYSLFELPQLKNSRATIFGIANALDLTDRVLPHLQAYGCRPTLLHFAPYSIDEIVAILMDRLNECHAVIQPQAIQFCARKIAACTGDVRKALDICRRAVEIVERSAKTQQVLVPRPEHGYNLGSPKKAPLKVVNMAHISSVLADVFGSSAMGSKDLNATLPLQQKLLLCTLVALLKVKKLRDVLLGKLQEAYMRICQRHQCSTDQSDFQSLSTLLESRGLITVKRHKELRLSKRAAFKDQCMNFLDNGQANLVELDPGEVYTAGRFHSVIPILAERYGRDRDAGYYSVAVIHARSEFRSLNDLRNKSVCFTSVGDMAGWVVPMATLIHENILEVTDCNNLVKSAASFFGPSCAPNSLIDKHNPTE
;
A
#
# COMPACT_ATOMS: atom_id res chain seq x y z
N MET A 1 -60.88 18.63 -11.11
CA MET A 1 -59.56 18.17 -11.62
C MET A 1 -58.54 19.23 -11.23
N VAL A 2 -57.76 18.99 -10.16
CA VAL A 2 -56.83 20.00 -9.61
C VAL A 2 -55.60 20.08 -10.52
N SER A 3 -55.37 21.26 -11.12
CA SER A 3 -54.21 21.49 -11.98
C SER A 3 -52.96 21.71 -11.12
N LEU A 4 -51.99 20.80 -11.24
CA LEU A 4 -50.68 20.85 -10.58
C LEU A 4 -49.72 21.72 -11.40
N CYS A 5 -49.04 22.69 -10.78
CA CYS A 5 -47.95 23.43 -11.42
C CYS A 5 -46.62 23.14 -10.71
N LEU A 6 -45.59 22.84 -11.50
CA LEU A 6 -44.21 22.67 -11.04
C LEU A 6 -43.61 24.04 -10.68
N SER A 7 -43.33 24.28 -9.40
CA SER A 7 -42.46 25.39 -9.00
C SER A 7 -41.00 24.96 -9.13
N THR A 8 -40.28 25.47 -10.13
CA THR A 8 -38.83 25.24 -10.25
C THR A 8 -38.12 26.03 -9.13
N PRO A 9 -37.44 25.39 -8.16
CA PRO A 9 -36.62 26.15 -7.22
C PRO A 9 -35.42 26.74 -7.96
N ASP A 10 -34.95 27.89 -7.48
CA ASP A 10 -33.72 28.55 -7.94
C ASP A 10 -32.49 27.66 -7.65
N THR A 11 -32.24 26.65 -8.48
CA THR A 11 -31.06 25.76 -8.38
C THR A 11 -29.75 26.46 -8.73
N SER A 12 -29.83 27.65 -9.33
CA SER A 12 -28.71 28.50 -9.70
C SER A 12 -27.83 28.85 -8.49
N LEU A 13 -28.42 29.10 -7.32
CA LEU A 13 -27.67 29.46 -6.10
C LEU A 13 -26.87 28.27 -5.55
N TYR A 14 -27.43 27.07 -5.53
CA TYR A 14 -26.69 25.86 -5.12
C TYR A 14 -25.58 25.52 -6.12
N GLN A 15 -25.83 25.68 -7.42
CA GLN A 15 -24.82 25.45 -8.46
C GLN A 15 -23.68 26.47 -8.37
N LYS A 16 -23.99 27.75 -8.16
CA LYS A 16 -23.00 28.82 -7.96
C LYS A 16 -22.18 28.61 -6.69
N ALA A 17 -22.84 28.20 -5.59
CA ALA A 17 -22.14 27.84 -4.35
C ALA A 17 -21.16 26.67 -4.58
N LYS A 18 -21.56 25.62 -5.31
CA LYS A 18 -20.65 24.50 -5.64
C LYS A 18 -19.49 24.92 -6.53
N GLN A 19 -19.72 25.79 -7.51
CA GLN A 19 -18.65 26.33 -8.37
C GLN A 19 -17.64 27.13 -7.53
N ASN A 20 -18.11 28.02 -6.66
CA ASN A 20 -17.24 28.81 -5.80
C ASN A 20 -16.49 27.99 -4.73
N LEU A 21 -17.09 26.88 -4.26
CA LEU A 21 -16.47 25.94 -3.34
C LEU A 21 -15.55 24.92 -4.03
N THR A 22 -15.44 24.94 -5.36
CA THR A 22 -14.48 24.10 -6.08
C THR A 22 -13.09 24.73 -6.00
N SER A 23 -12.08 23.94 -5.65
CA SER A 23 -10.68 24.38 -5.57
C SER A 23 -10.15 24.76 -6.96
N GLN A 24 -10.44 25.98 -7.42
CA GLN A 24 -9.84 26.57 -8.63
C GLN A 24 -8.61 27.41 -8.26
N SER A 25 -7.67 27.50 -9.20
CA SER A 25 -6.32 28.09 -9.02
C SER A 25 -6.29 29.62 -9.02
N SER A 26 -7.30 30.30 -9.54
CA SER A 26 -7.31 31.76 -9.79
C SER A 26 -7.92 32.57 -8.64
N VAL A 27 -7.56 32.24 -7.41
CA VAL A 27 -8.42 32.55 -6.26
C VAL A 27 -7.62 33.27 -5.17
N ARG A 28 -8.15 34.41 -4.71
CA ARG A 28 -7.54 35.27 -3.68
C ARG A 28 -7.23 34.45 -2.42
N VAL A 29 -5.97 34.45 -2.01
CA VAL A 29 -5.57 33.80 -0.75
C VAL A 29 -5.95 34.70 0.43
N VAL A 30 -6.69 34.14 1.39
CA VAL A 30 -7.13 34.81 2.62
C VAL A 30 -6.49 34.10 3.82
N GLY A 31 -6.03 34.86 4.82
CA GLY A 31 -5.45 34.33 6.05
C GLY A 31 -3.93 34.13 6.07
N ARG A 32 -3.25 34.32 4.93
CA ARG A 32 -1.77 34.15 4.80
C ARG A 32 -1.03 35.44 4.45
N GLN A 33 -1.55 36.57 4.92
CA GLN A 33 -0.99 37.89 4.62
C GLN A 33 0.47 38.02 5.09
N ARG A 34 0.79 37.54 6.29
CA ARG A 34 2.15 37.64 6.87
C ARG A 34 3.16 36.84 6.06
N GLU A 35 2.87 35.58 5.79
CA GLU A 35 3.76 34.70 5.01
C GLU A 35 3.91 35.20 3.58
N MET A 36 2.83 35.70 2.97
CA MET A 36 2.86 36.30 1.64
C MET A 36 3.73 37.56 1.59
N GLU A 37 3.68 38.39 2.64
CA GLU A 37 4.53 39.58 2.76
C GLU A 37 6.01 39.20 2.89
N THR A 38 6.34 38.24 3.77
CA THR A 38 7.73 37.73 3.91
C THR A 38 8.27 37.16 2.59
N MET A 39 7.47 36.36 1.87
CA MET A 39 7.87 35.80 0.58
C MET A 39 8.07 36.89 -0.49
N LYS A 40 7.20 37.91 -0.48
CA LYS A 40 7.26 39.04 -1.41
C LYS A 40 8.46 39.94 -1.13
N GLU A 41 8.75 40.23 0.13
CA GLU A 41 9.93 40.98 0.56
C GLU A 41 11.21 40.26 0.16
N PHE A 42 11.30 38.94 0.40
CA PHE A 42 12.41 38.10 -0.04
C PHE A 42 12.58 38.16 -1.56
N LEU A 43 11.51 38.00 -2.32
CA LEU A 43 11.60 38.06 -3.78
C LEU A 43 12.05 39.44 -4.27
N HIS A 44 11.44 40.52 -3.74
CA HIS A 44 11.74 41.88 -4.16
C HIS A 44 13.15 42.33 -3.77
N SER A 45 13.67 41.91 -2.61
CA SER A 45 15.03 42.24 -2.20
C SER A 45 16.06 41.60 -3.13
N HIS A 46 15.89 40.32 -3.47
CA HIS A 46 16.78 39.60 -4.37
C HIS A 46 16.69 40.09 -5.82
N LEU A 47 15.48 40.42 -6.31
CA LEU A 47 15.30 40.99 -7.65
C LEU A 47 15.91 42.40 -7.79
N ARG A 48 15.81 43.25 -6.76
CA ARG A 48 16.40 44.61 -6.77
C ARG A 48 17.91 44.57 -6.64
N ALA A 49 18.44 43.76 -5.73
CA ALA A 49 19.88 43.64 -5.49
C ALA A 49 20.59 42.84 -6.59
N GLY A 50 19.85 42.08 -7.42
CA GLY A 50 20.43 41.21 -8.45
C GLY A 50 21.22 40.04 -7.86
N THR A 51 20.93 39.68 -6.61
CA THR A 51 21.58 38.61 -5.85
C THR A 51 20.84 37.29 -6.02
N SER A 52 21.54 36.19 -5.82
CA SER A 52 20.96 34.86 -5.70
C SER A 52 20.44 34.57 -4.29
N GLY A 53 19.51 33.63 -4.19
CA GLY A 53 18.91 33.25 -2.91
C GLY A 53 18.14 31.94 -2.98
N SER A 54 17.93 31.30 -1.84
CA SER A 54 17.06 30.13 -1.74
C SER A 54 16.10 30.26 -0.57
N LEU A 55 14.82 30.00 -0.83
CA LEU A 55 13.74 29.97 0.14
C LEU A 55 13.14 28.57 0.15
N TYR A 56 13.09 27.97 1.33
CA TYR A 56 12.46 26.69 1.58
C TYR A 56 11.16 26.91 2.35
N VAL A 57 10.06 26.47 1.76
CA VAL A 57 8.71 26.62 2.29
C VAL A 57 8.19 25.25 2.71
N SER A 58 7.92 25.10 4.01
CA SER A 58 7.45 23.85 4.61
C SER A 58 6.02 23.98 5.12
N GLY A 59 5.28 22.88 5.20
CA GLY A 59 3.99 22.87 5.89
C GLY A 59 3.10 21.72 5.44
N ALA A 60 2.02 21.45 6.17
CA ALA A 60 1.08 20.38 5.82
C ALA A 60 0.46 20.57 4.41
N PRO A 61 -0.02 19.50 3.76
CA PRO A 61 -0.76 19.62 2.52
C PRO A 61 -2.02 20.47 2.72
N GLY A 62 -2.37 21.27 1.70
CA GLY A 62 -3.58 22.09 1.76
C GLY A 62 -3.48 23.38 2.58
N THR A 63 -2.28 23.77 3.04
CA THR A 63 -2.06 25.08 3.71
C THR A 63 -1.94 26.27 2.75
N GLY A 64 -2.00 26.05 1.43
CA GLY A 64 -2.01 27.13 0.43
C GLY A 64 -0.64 27.60 -0.07
N LYS A 65 0.46 26.89 0.25
CA LYS A 65 1.84 27.22 -0.16
C LYS A 65 1.96 27.56 -1.66
N THR A 66 1.53 26.64 -2.53
CA THR A 66 1.58 26.81 -3.99
C THR A 66 0.74 27.99 -4.47
N ALA A 67 -0.45 28.18 -3.89
CA ALA A 67 -1.36 29.27 -4.27
C ALA A 67 -0.79 30.65 -3.91
N CYS A 68 -0.19 30.79 -2.72
CA CYS A 68 0.50 32.02 -2.30
C CYS A 68 1.62 32.38 -3.27
N LEU A 69 2.49 31.41 -3.60
CA LEU A 69 3.64 31.66 -4.46
C LEU A 69 3.23 32.04 -5.88
N SER A 70 2.26 31.34 -6.47
CA SER A 70 1.74 31.67 -7.80
C SER A 70 1.18 33.10 -7.85
N GLN A 71 0.40 33.50 -6.83
CA GLN A 71 -0.17 34.85 -6.74
C GLN A 71 0.92 35.93 -6.61
N ILE A 72 1.98 35.67 -5.82
CA ILE A 72 3.12 36.59 -5.67
C ILE A 72 3.85 36.73 -7.02
N LEU A 73 4.13 35.62 -7.69
CA LEU A 73 4.84 35.64 -8.98
C LEU A 73 4.06 36.40 -10.04
N GLU A 74 2.74 36.20 -10.14
CA GLU A 74 1.88 36.97 -11.03
C GLU A 74 1.89 38.47 -10.71
N SER A 75 1.82 38.82 -9.43
CA SER A 75 1.88 40.22 -8.98
C SER A 75 3.24 40.87 -9.28
N SER A 76 4.33 40.12 -9.13
CA SER A 76 5.70 40.60 -9.34
C SER A 76 6.08 40.70 -10.82
N LYS A 77 5.47 39.92 -11.73
CA LYS A 77 5.69 40.03 -13.19
C LYS A 77 5.42 41.44 -13.72
N ASN A 78 4.44 42.13 -13.15
CA ASN A 78 4.08 43.49 -13.57
C ASN A 78 5.10 44.54 -13.11
N LEU A 79 5.94 44.20 -12.12
CA LEU A 79 6.88 45.12 -11.49
C LEU A 79 8.32 44.94 -11.98
N PHE A 80 8.72 43.71 -12.32
CA PHE A 80 10.10 43.38 -12.68
C PHE A 80 10.16 42.46 -13.91
N LYS A 81 11.19 42.64 -14.75
CA LYS A 81 11.51 41.71 -15.84
C LYS A 81 12.37 40.57 -15.32
N PHE A 82 11.79 39.39 -15.17
CA PHE A 82 12.49 38.15 -14.80
C PHE A 82 11.93 36.96 -15.58
N GLN A 83 12.72 35.90 -15.68
CA GLN A 83 12.26 34.61 -16.21
C GLN A 83 11.98 33.67 -15.04
N TYR A 84 10.88 32.93 -15.06
CA TYR A 84 10.59 31.96 -14.02
C TYR A 84 10.10 30.64 -14.61
N VAL A 85 10.39 29.55 -13.90
CA VAL A 85 9.91 28.21 -14.23
C VAL A 85 9.24 27.61 -13.00
N PHE A 86 8.08 27.00 -13.21
CA PHE A 86 7.34 26.26 -12.19
C PHE A 86 7.41 24.76 -12.50
N VAL A 87 8.04 23.99 -11.62
CA VAL A 87 8.22 22.54 -11.78
C VAL A 87 7.53 21.82 -10.63
N ASN A 88 6.50 21.04 -10.95
CA ASN A 88 5.89 20.11 -9.99
C ASN A 88 6.67 18.79 -10.00
N CYS A 89 7.36 18.47 -8.91
CA CYS A 89 8.23 17.29 -8.83
C CYS A 89 7.46 15.96 -8.82
N MET A 90 6.17 15.95 -8.43
CA MET A 90 5.33 14.74 -8.54
C MET A 90 5.12 14.27 -9.98
N THR A 91 5.27 15.16 -10.96
CA THR A 91 5.08 14.83 -12.39
C THR A 91 6.33 14.25 -13.05
N LEU A 92 7.41 14.02 -12.28
CA LEU A 92 8.67 13.49 -12.77
C LEU A 92 8.68 11.96 -12.63
N GLN A 93 9.16 11.25 -13.66
CA GLN A 93 9.36 9.80 -13.59
C GLN A 93 10.68 9.42 -12.89
N SER A 94 11.67 10.31 -12.92
CA SER A 94 12.99 10.13 -12.30
C SER A 94 13.49 11.47 -11.78
N SER A 95 14.21 11.48 -10.66
CA SER A 95 14.74 12.70 -10.03
C SER A 95 15.63 13.51 -10.99
N SER A 96 16.40 12.86 -11.86
CA SER A 96 17.27 13.55 -12.85
C SER A 96 16.50 14.23 -13.98
N ALA A 97 15.23 13.88 -14.21
CA ALA A 97 14.40 14.50 -15.24
C ALA A 97 14.04 15.97 -14.91
N ILE A 98 14.26 16.40 -13.66
CA ILE A 98 14.05 17.79 -13.26
C ILE A 98 14.87 18.77 -14.10
N TYR A 99 16.13 18.44 -14.42
CA TYR A 99 16.99 19.32 -15.19
C TYR A 99 16.45 19.53 -16.60
N GLN A 100 15.89 18.49 -17.21
CA GLN A 100 15.26 18.58 -18.52
C GLN A 100 14.01 19.48 -18.48
N LYS A 101 13.17 19.36 -17.44
CA LYS A 101 12.01 20.25 -17.25
C LYS A 101 12.39 21.70 -17.03
N ILE A 102 13.48 21.95 -16.30
CA ILE A 102 14.01 23.30 -16.09
C ILE A 102 14.51 23.88 -17.42
N ILE A 103 15.24 23.10 -18.23
CA ILE A 103 15.72 23.52 -19.55
C ILE A 103 14.54 23.87 -20.47
N SER A 104 13.53 22.99 -20.54
CA SER A 104 12.35 23.24 -21.37
C SER A 104 11.52 24.42 -20.88
N GLY A 105 11.41 24.61 -19.55
CA GLY A 105 10.63 25.72 -18.98
C GLY A 105 11.35 27.07 -19.04
N LEU A 106 12.66 27.07 -19.29
CA LEU A 106 13.46 28.28 -19.50
C LEU A 106 13.75 28.55 -20.99
N ASP A 107 13.12 27.80 -21.90
CA ASP A 107 13.33 27.87 -23.36
C ASP A 107 14.82 27.80 -23.75
N LEU A 108 15.57 26.91 -23.10
CA LEU A 108 17.01 26.75 -23.33
C LEU A 108 17.27 25.64 -24.36
N SER A 109 18.16 25.91 -25.32
CA SER A 109 18.67 24.88 -26.22
C SER A 109 19.74 24.03 -25.50
N PRO A 110 19.64 22.68 -25.52
CA PRO A 110 20.64 21.81 -24.92
C PRO A 110 21.93 21.87 -25.74
N ALA A 111 22.95 22.56 -25.21
CA ALA A 111 24.20 22.78 -25.90
C ALA A 111 25.37 21.93 -25.36
N CYS A 112 25.22 21.34 -24.17
CA CYS A 112 26.27 20.56 -23.51
C CYS A 112 25.80 19.12 -23.22
N SER A 113 26.77 18.19 -23.08
CA SER A 113 26.54 16.77 -22.81
C SER A 113 25.82 16.48 -21.48
N SER A 114 25.86 17.41 -20.53
CA SER A 114 25.08 17.33 -19.30
C SER A 114 24.06 18.47 -19.19
N HIS A 115 22.85 18.12 -18.75
CA HIS A 115 21.76 19.08 -18.53
C HIS A 115 22.11 20.11 -17.44
N LEU A 116 22.85 19.70 -16.41
CA LEU A 116 23.25 20.57 -15.29
C LEU A 116 24.22 21.68 -15.74
N GLU A 117 25.23 21.36 -16.55
CA GLU A 117 26.20 22.36 -17.02
C GLU A 117 25.55 23.40 -17.94
N THR A 118 24.56 22.98 -18.75
CA THR A 118 23.76 23.92 -19.55
C THR A 118 23.04 24.95 -18.67
N ILE A 119 22.44 24.50 -17.56
CA ILE A 119 21.78 25.38 -16.57
C ILE A 119 22.81 26.28 -15.89
N ARG A 120 23.93 25.73 -15.39
CA ARG A 120 25.00 26.50 -14.71
C ARG A 120 25.56 27.62 -15.59
N ARG A 121 25.82 27.35 -16.87
CA ARG A 121 26.30 28.36 -17.83
C ARG A 121 25.28 29.46 -18.06
N ARG A 122 23.98 29.11 -18.15
CA ARG A 122 22.92 30.10 -18.33
C ARG A 122 22.76 31.01 -17.12
N LEU A 123 22.85 30.45 -15.91
CA LEU A 123 22.73 31.21 -14.66
C LEU A 123 23.88 32.20 -14.43
N THR A 124 25.06 31.94 -15.01
CA THR A 124 26.26 32.80 -14.89
C THR A 124 26.44 33.81 -16.03
N THR A 125 25.71 33.65 -17.14
CA THR A 125 25.75 34.58 -18.28
C THR A 125 24.99 35.87 -17.95
N LYS A 126 25.43 37.02 -18.47
CA LYS A 126 24.73 38.30 -18.30
C LYS A 126 23.30 38.20 -18.87
N GLY A 127 22.30 38.34 -18.00
CA GLY A 127 20.89 38.22 -18.35
C GLY A 127 19.95 38.67 -17.24
N HIS A 128 18.65 38.41 -17.46
CA HIS A 128 17.59 38.67 -16.49
C HIS A 128 17.68 37.68 -15.31
N PRO A 129 17.30 38.08 -14.08
CA PRO A 129 17.18 37.16 -12.94
C PRO A 129 16.26 35.98 -13.28
N MET A 130 16.61 34.80 -12.78
CA MET A 130 15.85 33.57 -12.99
C MET A 130 15.28 33.05 -11.67
N ILE A 131 14.00 32.72 -11.68
CA ILE A 131 13.30 32.14 -10.54
C ILE A 131 12.94 30.69 -10.84
N ILE A 132 13.37 29.77 -10.00
CA ILE A 132 13.06 28.34 -10.14
C ILE A 132 12.17 27.96 -8.96
N VAL A 133 10.91 27.62 -9.25
CA VAL A 133 9.98 27.10 -8.27
C VAL A 133 9.89 25.59 -8.43
N MET A 134 10.22 24.88 -7.36
CA MET A 134 10.09 23.43 -7.27
C MET A 134 9.00 23.13 -6.24
N ASP A 135 7.88 22.58 -6.70
CA ASP A 135 6.77 22.16 -5.86
C ASP A 135 6.87 20.66 -5.55
N GLU A 136 6.44 20.27 -4.35
CA GLU A 136 6.54 18.88 -3.82
C GLU A 136 7.96 18.30 -3.91
N ILE A 137 8.97 19.04 -3.41
CA ILE A 137 10.40 18.66 -3.52
C ILE A 137 10.78 17.42 -2.71
N ASP A 138 9.91 16.97 -1.81
CA ASP A 138 10.07 15.71 -1.07
C ASP A 138 10.11 14.49 -2.02
N GLN A 139 9.54 14.60 -3.22
CA GLN A 139 9.65 13.57 -4.27
C GLN A 139 11.08 13.41 -4.82
N LEU A 140 11.94 14.41 -4.68
CA LEU A 140 13.33 14.35 -5.13
C LEU A 140 14.25 13.66 -4.11
N ASP A 141 13.72 13.31 -2.93
CA ASP A 141 14.44 12.69 -1.84
C ASP A 141 14.69 11.18 -2.10
N SER A 142 15.66 10.90 -2.98
CA SER A 142 16.15 9.54 -3.23
C SER A 142 17.35 9.21 -2.33
N LYS A 143 17.73 7.92 -2.26
CA LYS A 143 18.76 7.38 -1.34
C LYS A 143 20.08 8.17 -1.31
N ASN A 144 20.49 8.76 -2.44
CA ASN A 144 21.77 9.48 -2.53
C ASN A 144 21.62 11.01 -2.51
N GLN A 145 20.40 11.55 -2.54
CA GLN A 145 20.07 12.99 -2.44
C GLN A 145 20.84 13.95 -3.36
N THR A 146 21.62 13.44 -4.33
CA THR A 146 22.57 14.21 -5.14
C THR A 146 21.89 15.33 -5.93
N VAL A 147 20.73 15.05 -6.49
CA VAL A 147 19.95 16.01 -7.29
C VAL A 147 19.53 17.22 -6.45
N LEU A 148 19.05 17.00 -5.23
CA LEU A 148 18.61 18.07 -4.36
C LEU A 148 19.79 18.97 -3.96
N TYR A 149 20.93 18.39 -3.57
CA TYR A 149 22.13 19.16 -3.26
C TYR A 149 22.62 20.00 -4.45
N SER A 150 22.69 19.41 -5.65
CA SER A 150 23.11 20.12 -6.86
C SER A 150 22.18 21.28 -7.24
N LEU A 151 20.88 21.19 -6.94
CA LEU A 151 19.93 22.27 -7.20
C LEU A 151 20.11 23.44 -6.23
N PHE A 152 20.26 23.18 -4.93
CA PHE A 152 20.51 24.22 -3.93
C PHE A 152 21.93 24.82 -4.01
N GLU A 153 22.84 24.21 -4.75
CA GLU A 153 24.16 24.78 -5.09
C GLU A 153 24.07 25.86 -6.18
N LEU A 154 23.06 25.83 -7.07
CA LEU A 154 22.94 26.74 -8.21
C LEU A 154 22.93 28.25 -7.85
N PRO A 155 22.26 28.70 -6.76
CA PRO A 155 22.32 30.08 -6.32
C PRO A 155 23.73 30.49 -5.84
N GLN A 156 24.54 29.55 -5.36
CA GLN A 156 25.86 29.85 -4.76
C GLN A 156 26.96 30.08 -5.81
N LEU A 157 26.71 29.76 -7.08
CA LEU A 157 27.69 29.95 -8.16
C LEU A 157 28.07 31.43 -8.30
N LYS A 158 29.35 31.70 -8.61
CA LYS A 158 29.85 33.07 -8.81
C LYS A 158 29.08 33.76 -9.92
N ASN A 159 28.56 34.96 -9.64
CA ASN A 159 27.70 35.74 -10.54
C ASN A 159 26.33 35.10 -10.89
N SER A 160 25.89 34.09 -10.13
CA SER A 160 24.55 33.52 -10.29
C SER A 160 23.48 34.54 -9.89
N ARG A 161 22.41 34.59 -10.68
CA ARG A 161 21.20 35.39 -10.41
C ARG A 161 19.96 34.50 -10.29
N ALA A 162 20.16 33.32 -9.71
CA ALA A 162 19.12 32.32 -9.50
C ALA A 162 18.46 32.51 -8.12
N THR A 163 17.14 32.63 -8.11
CA THR A 163 16.32 32.55 -6.88
C THR A 163 15.56 31.24 -6.89
N ILE A 164 15.76 30.40 -5.87
CA ILE A 164 15.12 29.10 -5.76
C ILE A 164 14.02 29.13 -4.69
N PHE A 165 12.83 28.63 -5.04
CA PHE A 165 11.76 28.33 -4.10
C PHE A 165 11.54 26.82 -4.05
N GLY A 166 11.80 26.19 -2.91
CA GLY A 166 11.49 24.78 -2.68
C GLY A 166 10.28 24.64 -1.77
N ILE A 167 9.19 24.05 -2.27
CA ILE A 167 7.98 23.78 -1.48
C ILE A 167 7.94 22.30 -1.12
N ALA A 168 7.82 21.99 0.18
CA ALA A 168 7.73 20.63 0.68
C ALA A 168 6.57 20.46 1.67
N ASN A 169 6.10 19.22 1.82
CA ASN A 169 5.13 18.88 2.85
C ASN A 169 5.79 18.49 4.18
N ALA A 170 6.95 17.82 4.12
CA ALA A 170 7.68 17.39 5.30
C ALA A 170 8.50 18.55 5.90
N LEU A 171 8.33 18.78 7.21
CA LEU A 171 9.26 19.57 8.01
C LEU A 171 10.60 18.83 8.12
N ASP A 172 10.56 17.51 8.30
CA ASP A 172 11.75 16.67 8.55
C ASP A 172 12.82 16.71 7.45
N LEU A 173 12.45 17.06 6.21
CA LEU A 173 13.41 17.23 5.12
C LEU A 173 14.39 18.38 5.43
N THR A 174 13.96 19.40 6.18
CA THR A 174 14.85 20.47 6.64
C THR A 174 15.89 19.94 7.62
N ASP A 175 15.48 19.08 8.54
CA ASP A 175 16.35 18.63 9.64
C ASP A 175 17.32 17.54 9.21
N ARG A 176 17.00 16.79 8.15
CA ARG A 176 17.88 15.74 7.60
C ARG A 176 18.86 16.25 6.54
N VAL A 177 18.42 17.18 5.69
CA VAL A 177 19.15 17.59 4.47
C VAL A 177 19.83 18.94 4.62
N LEU A 178 19.27 19.85 5.41
CA LEU A 178 19.89 21.16 5.64
C LEU A 178 21.16 21.12 6.47
N PRO A 179 21.40 20.22 7.45
CA PRO A 179 22.66 20.23 8.19
C PRO A 179 23.87 20.01 7.28
N HIS A 180 23.76 19.14 6.28
CA HIS A 180 24.79 18.97 5.26
C HIS A 180 24.95 20.22 4.40
N LEU A 181 23.85 20.85 3.96
CA LEU A 181 23.90 22.10 3.20
C LEU A 181 24.46 23.29 4.02
N GLN A 182 24.21 23.33 5.33
CA GLN A 182 24.76 24.30 6.27
C GLN A 182 26.28 24.17 6.40
N ALA A 183 26.80 22.94 6.40
CA ALA A 183 28.24 22.70 6.41
C ALA A 183 28.94 23.24 5.15
N TYR A 184 28.24 23.33 4.01
CA TYR A 184 28.73 23.95 2.77
C TYR A 184 28.43 25.46 2.68
N GLY A 185 27.86 26.09 3.71
CA GLY A 185 27.52 27.51 3.72
C GLY A 185 26.24 27.88 2.93
N CYS A 186 25.46 26.88 2.52
CA CYS A 186 24.26 27.03 1.69
C CYS A 186 22.99 26.89 2.53
N ARG A 187 22.72 27.81 3.47
CA ARG A 187 21.49 27.75 4.28
C ARG A 187 20.34 28.48 3.55
N PRO A 188 19.29 27.78 3.09
CA PRO A 188 18.09 28.44 2.60
C PRO A 188 17.36 29.14 3.75
N THR A 189 16.69 30.23 3.43
CA THR A 189 15.74 30.86 4.36
C THR A 189 14.56 29.91 4.55
N LEU A 190 14.14 29.69 5.79
CA LEU A 190 13.07 28.74 6.12
C LEU A 190 11.79 29.50 6.43
N LEU A 191 10.70 29.14 5.75
CA LEU A 191 9.37 29.67 6.00
C LEU A 191 8.39 28.53 6.27
N HIS A 192 7.81 28.51 7.47
CA HIS A 192 6.87 27.48 7.88
C HIS A 192 5.41 27.93 7.74
N PHE A 193 4.62 27.13 7.04
CA PHE A 193 3.16 27.26 6.94
C PHE A 193 2.49 26.32 7.93
N ALA A 194 2.09 26.88 9.08
CA ALA A 194 1.27 26.17 10.06
C ALA A 194 -0.09 25.75 9.47
N PRO A 195 -0.77 24.72 9.98
CA PRO A 195 -2.16 24.41 9.61
C PRO A 195 -3.09 25.61 9.85
N TYR A 196 -4.19 25.71 9.10
CA TYR A 196 -5.10 26.86 9.23
C TYR A 196 -5.82 26.87 10.58
N SER A 197 -5.92 28.07 11.18
CA SER A 197 -6.72 28.29 12.39
C SER A 197 -8.22 28.27 12.09
N ILE A 198 -9.04 28.14 13.14
CA ILE A 198 -10.50 28.13 13.02
C ILE A 198 -10.99 29.40 12.30
N ASP A 199 -10.51 30.57 12.75
CA ASP A 199 -10.93 31.86 12.21
C ASP A 199 -10.48 32.05 10.76
N GLU A 200 -9.28 31.57 10.40
CA GLU A 200 -8.81 31.57 9.02
C GLU A 200 -9.69 30.70 8.11
N ILE A 201 -10.05 29.50 8.55
CA ILE A 201 -10.94 28.62 7.77
C ILE A 201 -12.31 29.28 7.60
N VAL A 202 -12.87 29.89 8.65
CA VAL A 202 -14.14 30.62 8.56
C VAL A 202 -14.03 31.78 7.58
N ALA A 203 -12.97 32.59 7.66
CA ALA A 203 -12.75 33.71 6.76
C ALA A 203 -12.63 33.26 5.30
N ILE A 204 -11.91 32.16 5.04
CA ILE A 204 -11.79 31.59 3.68
C ILE A 204 -13.14 31.09 3.18
N LEU A 205 -13.91 30.37 4.01
CA LEU A 205 -15.23 29.87 3.60
C LEU A 205 -16.21 31.01 3.32
N MET A 206 -16.20 32.08 4.13
CA MET A 206 -17.03 33.27 3.90
C MET A 206 -16.62 34.02 2.63
N ASP A 207 -15.31 34.20 2.38
CA ASP A 207 -14.81 34.83 1.14
C ASP A 207 -15.23 34.05 -0.12
N ARG A 208 -15.20 32.71 -0.07
CA ARG A 208 -15.69 31.86 -1.18
C ARG A 208 -17.21 31.93 -1.36
N LEU A 209 -17.93 32.07 -0.26
CA LEU A 209 -19.39 32.10 -0.24
C LEU A 209 -19.97 33.51 -0.43
N ASN A 210 -19.17 34.52 -0.80
CA ASN A 210 -19.54 35.94 -0.71
C ASN A 210 -20.94 36.29 -1.25
N GLU A 211 -21.33 35.72 -2.40
CA GLU A 211 -22.65 35.95 -3.02
C GLU A 211 -23.69 34.86 -2.68
N CYS A 212 -23.27 33.79 -2.00
CA CYS A 212 -24.06 32.59 -1.67
C CYS A 212 -24.18 32.33 -0.16
N HIS A 213 -23.95 33.34 0.68
CA HIS A 213 -24.02 33.21 2.15
C HIS A 213 -25.36 32.66 2.67
N ALA A 214 -26.44 32.85 1.92
CA ALA A 214 -27.76 32.34 2.28
C ALA A 214 -27.88 30.80 2.21
N VAL A 215 -26.95 30.10 1.56
CA VAL A 215 -27.01 28.65 1.35
C VAL A 215 -26.56 27.86 2.58
N ILE A 216 -25.67 28.41 3.41
CA ILE A 216 -25.09 27.72 4.57
C ILE A 216 -25.26 28.57 5.83
N GLN A 217 -25.79 27.98 6.90
CA GLN A 217 -25.91 28.70 8.16
C GLN A 217 -24.53 29.05 8.74
N PRO A 218 -24.31 30.27 9.28
CA PRO A 218 -23.03 30.66 9.87
C PRO A 218 -22.54 29.72 10.98
N GLN A 219 -23.47 29.19 11.80
CA GLN A 219 -23.18 28.21 12.84
C GLN A 219 -22.63 26.90 12.26
N ALA A 220 -23.12 26.48 11.09
CA ALA A 220 -22.66 25.30 10.38
C ALA A 220 -21.23 25.49 9.83
N ILE A 221 -20.91 26.69 9.31
CA ILE A 221 -19.55 27.06 8.88
C ILE A 221 -18.58 27.01 10.06
N GLN A 222 -18.93 27.62 11.20
CA GLN A 222 -18.11 27.57 12.41
C GLN A 222 -17.93 26.15 12.96
N PHE A 223 -18.96 25.31 12.88
CA PHE A 223 -18.87 23.90 13.27
C PHE A 223 -17.91 23.12 12.36
N CYS A 224 -18.02 23.31 11.05
CA CYS A 224 -17.11 22.73 10.05
C CYS A 224 -15.66 23.14 10.32
N ALA A 225 -15.41 24.44 10.45
CA ALA A 225 -14.07 24.99 10.71
C ALA A 225 -13.45 24.43 12.00
N ARG A 226 -14.21 24.39 13.10
CA ARG A 226 -13.75 23.82 14.38
C ARG A 226 -13.35 22.35 14.26
N LYS A 227 -14.16 21.54 13.58
CA LYS A 227 -13.85 20.11 13.40
C LYS A 227 -12.62 19.89 12.53
N ILE A 228 -12.47 20.66 11.46
CA ILE A 228 -11.37 20.47 10.52
C ILE A 228 -10.05 20.97 11.09
N ALA A 229 -10.05 22.14 11.74
CA ALA A 229 -8.87 22.67 12.43
C ALA A 229 -8.36 21.68 13.51
N ALA A 230 -9.28 21.04 14.26
CA ALA A 230 -8.92 20.05 15.26
C ALA A 230 -8.33 18.75 14.67
N CYS A 231 -8.78 18.32 13.49
CA CYS A 231 -8.34 17.06 12.89
C CYS A 231 -7.13 17.19 11.96
N THR A 232 -7.11 18.19 11.08
CA THR A 232 -6.14 18.25 9.96
C THR A 232 -5.67 19.66 9.61
N GLY A 233 -6.52 20.68 9.79
CA GLY A 233 -6.25 22.06 9.38
C GLY A 233 -6.08 22.27 7.86
N ASP A 234 -6.57 21.32 7.05
CA ASP A 234 -6.53 21.39 5.57
C ASP A 234 -7.80 22.06 5.03
N VAL A 235 -7.64 23.19 4.34
CA VAL A 235 -8.75 23.96 3.77
C VAL A 235 -9.45 23.25 2.60
N ARG A 236 -8.75 22.37 1.87
CA ARG A 236 -9.33 21.59 0.77
C ARG A 236 -10.44 20.68 1.29
N LYS A 237 -10.19 20.03 2.44
CA LYS A 237 -11.20 19.22 3.13
C LYS A 237 -12.40 20.06 3.55
N ALA A 238 -12.19 21.29 4.03
CA ALA A 238 -13.28 22.19 4.42
C ALA A 238 -14.17 22.56 3.24
N LEU A 239 -13.56 22.92 2.12
CA LEU A 239 -14.29 23.23 0.89
C LEU A 239 -15.06 22.01 0.38
N ASP A 240 -14.45 20.83 0.37
CA ASP A 240 -15.09 19.59 -0.06
C ASP A 240 -16.27 19.17 0.84
N ILE A 241 -16.15 19.32 2.16
CA ILE A 241 -17.23 19.02 3.11
C ILE A 241 -18.40 19.97 2.89
N CYS A 242 -18.14 21.27 2.75
CA CYS A 242 -19.17 22.26 2.43
C CYS A 242 -19.83 21.96 1.07
N ARG A 243 -19.05 21.59 0.05
CA ARG A 243 -19.58 21.22 -1.28
C ARG A 243 -20.52 20.01 -1.19
N ARG A 244 -20.10 18.93 -0.52
CA ARG A 244 -20.94 17.73 -0.32
C ARG A 244 -22.21 18.03 0.49
N ALA A 245 -22.11 18.87 1.52
CA ALA A 245 -23.28 19.27 2.30
C ALA A 245 -24.31 20.04 1.45
N VAL A 246 -23.85 20.92 0.56
CA VAL A 246 -24.69 21.61 -0.43
C VAL A 246 -25.34 20.62 -1.40
N GLU A 247 -24.60 19.61 -1.88
CA GLU A 247 -25.15 18.56 -2.76
C GLU A 247 -26.26 17.73 -2.09
N ILE A 248 -26.11 17.37 -0.82
CA ILE A 248 -27.14 16.62 -0.07
C ILE A 248 -28.43 17.43 0.05
N VAL A 249 -28.30 18.72 0.36
CA VAL A 249 -29.45 19.63 0.44
C VAL A 249 -30.09 19.83 -0.92
N GLU A 250 -29.30 19.99 -1.99
CA GLU A 250 -29.81 20.08 -3.37
C GLU A 250 -30.57 18.82 -3.79
N ARG A 251 -30.03 17.62 -3.52
CA ARG A 251 -30.72 16.34 -3.81
C ARG A 251 -32.04 16.26 -3.05
N SER A 252 -32.03 16.59 -1.76
CA SER A 252 -33.24 16.58 -0.93
C SER A 252 -34.29 17.60 -1.40
N ALA A 253 -33.86 18.78 -1.86
CA ALA A 253 -34.74 19.81 -2.40
C ALA A 253 -35.33 19.42 -3.76
N LYS A 254 -34.62 18.60 -4.57
CA LYS A 254 -35.15 18.02 -5.81
C LYS A 254 -36.17 16.91 -5.53
N THR A 255 -35.92 16.03 -4.56
CA THR A 255 -36.84 14.93 -4.22
C THR A 255 -38.16 15.40 -3.60
N GLN A 256 -38.17 16.51 -2.83
CA GLN A 256 -39.39 17.07 -2.25
C GLN A 256 -40.33 17.78 -3.27
N GLN A 257 -39.96 17.88 -4.55
CA GLN A 257 -40.75 18.55 -5.60
C GLN A 257 -41.98 17.76 -6.08
N VAL A 258 -42.24 16.57 -5.55
CA VAL A 258 -43.24 15.69 -6.19
C VAL A 258 -44.68 16.07 -5.87
N LEU A 259 -45.04 16.70 -4.73
CA LEU A 259 -46.45 17.08 -4.45
C LEU A 259 -46.57 18.26 -3.46
N VAL A 260 -47.16 19.39 -3.90
CA VAL A 260 -47.75 20.41 -3.00
C VAL A 260 -49.17 20.74 -3.48
N PRO A 261 -50.22 20.53 -2.67
CA PRO A 261 -51.58 20.95 -3.02
C PRO A 261 -51.77 22.46 -2.80
N ARG A 262 -52.48 23.13 -3.72
CA ARG A 262 -52.85 24.55 -3.58
C ARG A 262 -53.81 24.73 -2.38
N PRO A 263 -53.62 25.73 -1.51
CA PRO A 263 -54.66 26.11 -0.56
C PRO A 263 -55.82 26.74 -1.34
N GLU A 264 -57.01 26.18 -1.19
CA GLU A 264 -58.24 26.76 -1.74
C GLU A 264 -58.65 27.96 -0.88
N HIS A 265 -59.01 29.06 -1.55
CA HIS A 265 -59.66 30.30 -1.06
C HIS A 265 -58.76 31.50 -0.71
N GLY A 266 -58.99 32.61 -1.42
CA GLY A 266 -58.78 33.96 -0.89
C GLY A 266 -57.78 34.84 -1.65
N TYR A 267 -58.31 35.67 -2.55
CA TYR A 267 -57.72 36.81 -3.27
C TYR A 267 -56.62 37.55 -2.48
N ASN A 268 -55.40 37.54 -3.01
CA ASN A 268 -54.42 38.63 -2.88
C ASN A 268 -53.39 38.51 -4.01
N LEU A 269 -53.33 39.53 -4.88
CA LEU A 269 -52.34 39.69 -5.94
C LEU A 269 -51.01 40.13 -5.31
N GLY A 270 -50.28 39.17 -4.76
CA GLY A 270 -48.92 39.35 -4.26
C GLY A 270 -48.06 38.18 -4.75
N SER A 271 -46.95 38.53 -5.43
CA SER A 271 -45.80 37.71 -5.84
C SER A 271 -45.83 36.21 -5.52
N PRO A 272 -45.43 35.31 -6.46
CA PRO A 272 -45.28 33.89 -6.14
C PRO A 272 -44.32 33.75 -4.96
N LYS A 273 -44.84 33.31 -3.81
CA LYS A 273 -44.02 33.04 -2.61
C LYS A 273 -43.01 31.96 -3.00
N LYS A 274 -41.77 32.37 -3.27
CA LYS A 274 -40.64 31.46 -3.51
C LYS A 274 -40.61 30.46 -2.36
N ALA A 275 -40.57 29.16 -2.68
CA ALA A 275 -40.36 28.13 -1.67
C ALA A 275 -39.12 28.50 -0.84
N PRO A 276 -39.17 28.38 0.51
CA PRO A 276 -38.07 28.82 1.36
C PRO A 276 -36.80 28.05 0.98
N LEU A 277 -35.71 28.79 0.81
CA LEU A 277 -34.41 28.23 0.45
C LEU A 277 -33.96 27.27 1.55
N LYS A 278 -33.78 25.99 1.20
CA LYS A 278 -33.34 24.98 2.17
C LYS A 278 -31.88 25.23 2.50
N VAL A 279 -31.61 25.66 3.72
CA VAL A 279 -30.26 26.02 4.16
C VAL A 279 -29.52 24.77 4.67
N VAL A 280 -28.20 24.76 4.50
CA VAL A 280 -27.33 23.75 5.10
C VAL A 280 -27.21 24.01 6.60
N ASN A 281 -27.75 23.09 7.39
CA ASN A 281 -27.67 23.08 8.86
C ASN A 281 -26.48 22.23 9.36
N MET A 282 -26.19 22.33 10.66
CA MET A 282 -25.14 21.54 11.33
C MET A 282 -25.32 20.02 11.14
N ALA A 283 -26.55 19.51 11.12
CA ALA A 283 -26.83 18.08 10.94
C ALA A 283 -26.30 17.55 9.59
N HIS A 284 -26.46 18.32 8.51
CA HIS A 284 -25.95 17.92 7.19
C HIS A 284 -24.43 17.88 7.18
N ILE A 285 -23.77 18.89 7.75
CA ILE A 285 -22.30 18.91 7.87
C ILE A 285 -21.82 17.76 8.77
N SER A 286 -22.51 17.48 9.88
CA SER A 286 -22.17 16.37 10.77
C SER A 286 -22.29 15.01 10.08
N SER A 287 -23.30 14.81 9.23
CA SER A 287 -23.43 13.60 8.42
C SER A 287 -22.25 13.43 7.47
N VAL A 288 -21.88 14.49 6.73
CA VAL A 288 -20.75 14.44 5.80
C VAL A 288 -19.43 14.24 6.55
N LEU A 289 -19.25 14.88 7.70
CA LEU A 289 -18.07 14.68 8.55
C LEU A 289 -17.97 13.25 9.06
N ALA A 290 -19.10 12.63 9.43
CA ALA A 290 -19.14 11.22 9.81
C ALA A 290 -18.76 10.31 8.63
N ASP A 291 -19.15 10.65 7.41
CA ASP A 291 -18.76 9.86 6.22
C ASP A 291 -17.27 10.05 5.84
N VAL A 292 -16.71 11.26 6.06
CA VAL A 292 -15.32 11.60 5.67
C VAL A 292 -14.29 11.17 6.71
N PHE A 293 -14.61 11.35 8.01
CA PHE A 293 -13.71 11.05 9.12
C PHE A 293 -14.13 9.82 9.91
N GLY A 294 -15.39 9.38 9.81
CA GLY A 294 -15.80 8.08 10.31
C GLY A 294 -15.16 7.02 9.42
N SER A 295 -14.13 6.40 9.98
CA SER A 295 -13.39 5.31 9.37
C SER A 295 -14.35 4.29 8.76
N SER A 296 -14.02 3.76 7.59
CA SER A 296 -14.72 2.67 6.88
C SER A 296 -14.91 1.37 7.72
N ALA A 297 -14.56 1.39 9.00
CA ALA A 297 -14.65 0.30 9.96
C ALA A 297 -15.70 0.50 11.07
N MET A 298 -16.39 1.66 11.20
CA MET A 298 -17.27 1.90 12.36
C MET A 298 -18.61 2.60 12.08
N GLY A 299 -19.22 2.34 10.92
CA GLY A 299 -20.68 2.42 10.79
C GLY A 299 -21.34 1.22 11.46
N SER A 300 -21.48 1.23 12.79
CA SER A 300 -22.03 0.12 13.59
C SER A 300 -23.43 -0.34 13.16
N LYS A 301 -24.16 0.48 12.40
CA LYS A 301 -25.47 0.14 11.85
C LYS A 301 -25.42 -0.58 10.49
N ASP A 302 -24.40 -0.35 9.66
CA ASP A 302 -24.34 -0.92 8.31
C ASP A 302 -23.58 -2.24 8.23
N LEU A 303 -22.56 -2.47 9.09
CA LEU A 303 -21.79 -3.72 9.11
C LEU A 303 -22.67 -4.96 9.37
N ASN A 304 -23.69 -4.81 10.21
CA ASN A 304 -24.65 -5.89 10.47
C ASN A 304 -25.58 -6.15 9.26
N ALA A 305 -25.84 -5.14 8.42
CA ALA A 305 -26.72 -5.26 7.25
C ALA A 305 -25.96 -5.71 5.98
N THR A 306 -24.66 -5.44 5.85
CA THR A 306 -23.88 -5.70 4.62
C THR A 306 -22.98 -6.94 4.64
N LEU A 307 -22.65 -7.50 5.82
CA LEU A 307 -21.76 -8.67 5.90
C LEU A 307 -22.53 -9.99 5.76
N PRO A 308 -22.18 -10.85 4.77
CA PRO A 308 -22.69 -12.21 4.66
C PRO A 308 -22.43 -13.03 5.93
N LEU A 309 -23.29 -14.01 6.21
CA LEU A 309 -23.21 -14.86 7.41
C LEU A 309 -21.83 -15.53 7.57
N GLN A 310 -21.25 -16.05 6.49
CA GLN A 310 -19.95 -16.72 6.50
C GLN A 310 -18.81 -15.78 6.92
N GLN A 311 -18.84 -14.52 6.47
CA GLN A 311 -17.84 -13.51 6.87
C GLN A 311 -17.98 -13.10 8.33
N LYS A 312 -19.22 -13.01 8.84
CA LYS A 312 -19.48 -12.78 10.26
C LYS A 312 -18.93 -13.93 11.11
N LEU A 313 -19.19 -15.17 10.71
CA LEU A 313 -18.73 -16.36 11.42
C LEU A 313 -17.19 -16.43 11.46
N LEU A 314 -16.54 -16.13 10.34
CA LEU A 314 -15.08 -16.04 10.26
C LEU A 314 -14.51 -14.98 11.20
N LEU A 315 -15.12 -13.79 11.23
CA LEU A 315 -14.68 -12.69 12.09
C LEU A 315 -14.94 -12.99 13.58
N CYS A 316 -16.08 -13.59 13.92
CA CYS A 316 -16.36 -14.09 15.28
C CYS A 316 -15.35 -15.15 15.72
N THR A 317 -14.97 -16.07 14.83
CA THR A 317 -13.94 -17.09 15.10
C THR A 317 -12.59 -16.44 15.36
N LEU A 318 -12.20 -15.47 14.54
CA LEU A 318 -10.96 -14.72 14.73
C LEU A 318 -10.96 -13.98 16.08
N VAL A 319 -12.03 -13.24 16.41
CA VAL A 319 -12.17 -12.53 17.68
C VAL A 319 -12.15 -13.49 18.87
N ALA A 320 -12.79 -14.65 18.76
CA ALA A 320 -12.76 -15.68 19.78
C ALA A 320 -11.33 -16.20 19.99
N LEU A 321 -10.57 -16.48 18.92
CA LEU A 321 -9.18 -16.91 19.02
C LEU A 321 -8.28 -15.84 19.65
N LEU A 322 -8.45 -14.57 19.26
CA LEU A 322 -7.68 -13.45 19.80
C LEU A 322 -7.99 -13.22 21.30
N LYS A 323 -9.27 -13.28 21.70
CA LYS A 323 -9.69 -13.08 23.10
C LYS A 323 -9.40 -14.26 24.00
N VAL A 324 -9.76 -15.47 23.57
CA VAL A 324 -9.63 -16.70 24.39
C VAL A 324 -8.17 -17.10 24.56
N LYS A 325 -7.34 -16.96 23.51
CA LYS A 325 -5.91 -17.32 23.57
C LYS A 325 -4.97 -16.14 23.85
N LYS A 326 -5.50 -14.92 24.01
CA LYS A 326 -4.74 -13.67 24.20
C LYS A 326 -3.61 -13.47 23.17
N LEU A 327 -3.82 -13.91 21.94
CA LEU A 327 -2.85 -13.74 20.86
C LEU A 327 -3.07 -12.40 20.15
N ARG A 328 -1.99 -11.76 19.69
CA ARG A 328 -2.08 -10.56 18.83
C ARG A 328 -2.27 -10.91 17.36
N ASP A 329 -1.57 -11.94 16.89
CA ASP A 329 -1.62 -12.45 15.52
C ASP A 329 -1.99 -13.95 15.54
N VAL A 330 -2.77 -14.41 14.55
CA VAL A 330 -3.19 -15.82 14.40
C VAL A 330 -2.74 -16.34 13.05
N LEU A 331 -2.12 -17.52 13.03
CA LEU A 331 -1.75 -18.22 11.79
C LEU A 331 -3.01 -18.57 10.99
N LEU A 332 -2.98 -18.30 9.68
CA LEU A 332 -4.12 -18.49 8.79
C LEU A 332 -4.66 -19.94 8.82
N GLY A 333 -3.77 -20.93 8.87
CA GLY A 333 -4.17 -22.34 9.01
C GLY A 333 -4.89 -22.66 10.33
N LYS A 334 -4.46 -22.07 11.46
CA LYS A 334 -5.16 -22.25 12.75
C LYS A 334 -6.53 -21.59 12.76
N LEU A 335 -6.67 -20.45 12.07
CA LEU A 335 -7.96 -19.79 11.89
C LEU A 335 -8.90 -20.64 11.03
N GLN A 336 -8.39 -21.20 9.92
CA GLN A 336 -9.14 -22.09 9.04
C GLN A 336 -9.66 -23.31 9.78
N GLU A 337 -8.80 -23.97 10.56
CA GLU A 337 -9.18 -25.16 11.33
C GLU A 337 -10.27 -24.84 12.37
N ALA A 338 -10.13 -23.74 13.10
CA ALA A 338 -11.14 -23.31 14.08
C ALA A 338 -12.47 -22.95 13.40
N TYR A 339 -12.41 -22.29 12.24
CA TYR A 339 -13.57 -21.94 11.43
C TYR A 339 -14.31 -23.20 10.95
N MET A 340 -13.58 -24.18 10.39
CA MET A 340 -14.17 -25.45 9.94
C MET A 340 -14.85 -26.21 11.08
N ARG A 341 -14.24 -26.26 12.28
CA ARG A 341 -14.87 -26.89 13.46
C ARG A 341 -16.18 -26.21 13.88
N ILE A 342 -16.26 -24.88 13.76
CA ILE A 342 -17.47 -24.13 14.08
C ILE A 342 -18.53 -24.36 13.00
N CYS A 343 -18.15 -24.35 11.72
CA CYS A 343 -19.06 -24.67 10.61
C CYS A 343 -19.64 -26.08 10.72
N GLN A 344 -18.83 -27.07 11.11
CA GLN A 344 -19.28 -28.44 11.35
C GLN A 344 -20.32 -28.54 12.47
N ARG A 345 -20.13 -27.80 13.57
CA ARG A 345 -21.12 -27.76 14.67
C ARG A 345 -22.43 -27.08 14.28
N HIS A 346 -22.40 -26.14 13.36
CA HIS A 346 -23.56 -25.38 12.90
C HIS A 346 -24.10 -25.85 11.54
N GLN A 347 -23.72 -27.05 11.06
CA GLN A 347 -24.19 -27.65 9.80
C GLN A 347 -24.06 -26.73 8.58
N CYS A 348 -22.97 -25.97 8.49
CA CYS A 348 -22.67 -25.11 7.34
C CYS A 348 -21.63 -25.78 6.42
N SER A 349 -21.97 -25.96 5.14
CA SER A 349 -21.04 -26.45 4.12
C SER A 349 -20.02 -25.38 3.77
N THR A 350 -18.72 -25.71 3.83
CA THR A 350 -17.67 -24.82 3.29
C THR A 350 -16.49 -25.65 2.80
N ASP A 351 -16.06 -25.39 1.56
CA ASP A 351 -14.85 -25.95 0.98
C ASP A 351 -13.63 -25.06 1.30
N GLN A 352 -12.43 -25.64 1.29
CA GLN A 352 -11.18 -24.95 1.61
C GLN A 352 -10.89 -23.74 0.68
N SER A 353 -11.35 -23.80 -0.57
CA SER A 353 -11.27 -22.69 -1.54
C SER A 353 -12.08 -21.46 -1.11
N ASP A 354 -13.19 -21.67 -0.41
CA ASP A 354 -14.09 -20.59 -0.01
C ASP A 354 -13.48 -19.74 1.10
N PHE A 355 -12.69 -20.35 1.99
CA PHE A 355 -12.03 -19.65 3.09
C PHE A 355 -11.01 -18.60 2.61
N GLN A 356 -10.25 -18.92 1.57
CA GLN A 356 -9.28 -17.98 1.00
C GLN A 356 -9.98 -16.80 0.30
N SER A 357 -11.10 -17.06 -0.37
CA SER A 357 -11.96 -16.02 -0.94
C SER A 357 -12.58 -15.14 0.14
N LEU A 358 -13.09 -15.72 1.22
CA LEU A 358 -13.68 -15.00 2.35
C LEU A 358 -12.67 -14.12 3.09
N SER A 359 -11.47 -14.64 3.33
CA SER A 359 -10.39 -13.85 3.96
C SER A 359 -9.94 -12.69 3.07
N THR A 360 -9.83 -12.90 1.76
CA THR A 360 -9.50 -11.83 0.80
C THR A 360 -10.58 -10.74 0.75
N LEU A 361 -11.87 -11.11 0.85
CA LEU A 361 -12.97 -10.15 0.89
C LEU A 361 -13.03 -9.36 2.22
N LEU A 362 -12.63 -9.97 3.33
CA LEU A 362 -12.48 -9.26 4.61
C LEU A 362 -11.26 -8.35 4.62
N GLU A 363 -10.19 -8.75 3.93
CA GLU A 363 -8.99 -7.94 3.72
C GLU A 363 -9.27 -6.72 2.82
N SER A 364 -10.01 -6.88 1.72
CA SER A 364 -10.39 -5.76 0.84
C SER A 364 -11.29 -4.74 1.52
N ARG A 365 -12.04 -5.14 2.55
CA ARG A 365 -12.83 -4.27 3.43
C ARG A 365 -12.03 -3.64 4.57
N GLY A 366 -10.75 -3.99 4.72
CA GLY A 366 -9.88 -3.48 5.78
C GLY A 366 -10.22 -3.97 7.19
N LEU A 367 -11.00 -5.05 7.31
CA LEU A 367 -11.39 -5.63 8.61
C LEU A 367 -10.34 -6.60 9.16
N ILE A 368 -9.57 -7.23 8.27
CA ILE A 368 -8.47 -8.16 8.59
C ILE A 368 -7.27 -7.77 7.74
N THR A 369 -6.06 -7.97 8.24
CA THR A 369 -4.83 -7.83 7.44
C THR A 369 -4.13 -9.18 7.39
N VAL A 370 -3.97 -9.75 6.19
CA VAL A 370 -3.28 -11.02 6.02
C VAL A 370 -1.82 -10.73 5.71
N LYS A 371 -0.96 -10.85 6.73
CA LYS A 371 0.49 -10.76 6.53
C LYS A 371 0.96 -11.96 5.71
N ARG A 372 1.11 -11.78 4.40
CA ARG A 372 1.75 -12.75 3.52
C ARG A 372 3.25 -12.68 3.78
N HIS A 373 3.77 -13.61 4.57
CA HIS A 373 5.19 -13.90 4.50
C HIS A 373 5.45 -14.37 3.07
N LYS A 374 6.09 -13.54 2.25
CA LYS A 374 6.64 -13.99 0.97
C LYS A 374 7.42 -15.25 1.28
N GLU A 375 7.12 -16.35 0.58
CA GLU A 375 7.99 -17.52 0.59
C GLU A 375 9.42 -17.01 0.44
N LEU A 376 10.21 -17.21 1.48
CA LEU A 376 11.65 -17.12 1.37
C LEU A 376 12.02 -18.14 0.30
N ARG A 377 12.30 -17.70 -0.93
CA ARG A 377 12.97 -18.48 -1.98
C ARG A 377 14.41 -18.79 -1.54
N LEU A 378 14.56 -19.40 -0.38
CA LEU A 378 15.79 -20.00 0.14
C LEU A 378 15.83 -21.50 -0.19
N SER A 379 14.82 -22.04 -0.90
CA SER A 379 14.82 -23.43 -1.35
C SER A 379 15.59 -23.56 -2.67
N LYS A 380 16.75 -24.21 -2.63
CA LYS A 380 17.47 -24.66 -3.82
C LYS A 380 16.91 -26.00 -4.27
N ARG A 381 16.56 -26.14 -5.56
CA ARG A 381 16.01 -27.39 -6.12
C ARG A 381 17.13 -28.25 -6.68
N ALA A 382 17.07 -29.55 -6.38
CA ALA A 382 17.95 -30.56 -6.94
C ALA A 382 17.12 -31.64 -7.66
N ALA A 383 17.74 -32.37 -8.58
CA ALA A 383 17.06 -33.46 -9.30
C ALA A 383 16.93 -34.75 -8.46
N PHE A 384 17.79 -34.91 -7.46
CA PHE A 384 17.83 -36.06 -6.57
C PHE A 384 18.36 -35.66 -5.19
N LYS A 385 17.97 -36.40 -4.15
CA LYS A 385 18.26 -36.03 -2.75
C LYS A 385 19.76 -36.03 -2.42
N ASP A 386 20.55 -36.86 -3.10
CA ASP A 386 22.02 -36.85 -3.00
C ASP A 386 22.63 -35.50 -3.40
N GLN A 387 22.09 -34.87 -4.44
CA GLN A 387 22.50 -33.52 -4.83
C GLN A 387 22.05 -32.46 -3.82
N CYS A 388 20.90 -32.65 -3.13
CA CYS A 388 20.53 -31.79 -2.01
C CYS A 388 21.55 -31.89 -0.87
N MET A 389 22.01 -33.09 -0.54
CA MET A 389 23.02 -33.32 0.50
C MET A 389 24.37 -32.70 0.09
N ASN A 390 24.80 -32.85 -1.16
CA ASN A 390 25.97 -32.15 -1.70
C ASN A 390 25.85 -30.61 -1.61
N PHE A 391 24.65 -30.04 -1.71
CA PHE A 391 24.47 -28.60 -1.52
C PHE A 391 24.70 -28.17 -0.07
N LEU A 392 24.47 -29.04 0.92
CA LEU A 392 24.85 -28.76 2.32
C LEU A 392 26.38 -28.77 2.49
N ASP A 393 27.05 -29.79 1.95
CA ASP A 393 28.53 -29.87 2.00
C ASP A 393 29.20 -28.63 1.41
N ASN A 394 28.64 -28.14 0.29
CA ASN A 394 29.16 -26.96 -0.41
C ASN A 394 28.68 -25.61 0.18
N GLY A 395 27.96 -25.61 1.30
CA GLY A 395 27.43 -24.39 1.93
C GLY A 395 26.35 -23.66 1.13
N GLN A 396 25.72 -24.34 0.17
CA GLN A 396 24.70 -23.81 -0.73
C GLN A 396 23.26 -24.04 -0.23
N ALA A 397 23.09 -24.88 0.78
CA ALA A 397 21.84 -25.12 1.50
C ALA A 397 22.11 -25.26 3.00
N ASN A 398 21.15 -24.87 3.85
CA ASN A 398 21.30 -24.94 5.30
C ASN A 398 20.60 -26.15 5.93
N LEU A 399 19.54 -26.64 5.28
CA LEU A 399 18.68 -27.72 5.77
C LEU A 399 18.20 -28.55 4.58
N VAL A 400 18.03 -29.85 4.79
CA VAL A 400 17.39 -30.78 3.86
C VAL A 400 16.46 -31.69 4.65
N GLU A 401 15.34 -32.04 4.04
CA GLU A 401 14.44 -33.09 4.54
C GLU A 401 14.85 -34.43 3.93
N LEU A 402 15.04 -35.44 4.77
CA LEU A 402 15.48 -36.78 4.38
C LEU A 402 14.53 -37.83 4.95
N ASP A 403 14.35 -38.91 4.19
CA ASP A 403 13.67 -40.10 4.68
C ASP A 403 14.58 -40.84 5.69
N PRO A 404 14.05 -41.54 6.71
CA PRO A 404 14.87 -42.26 7.68
C PRO A 404 15.87 -43.26 7.06
N GLY A 405 15.54 -43.87 5.91
CA GLY A 405 16.46 -44.77 5.21
C GLY A 405 17.68 -44.06 4.62
N GLU A 406 17.58 -42.75 4.39
CA GLU A 406 18.62 -41.91 3.81
C GLU A 406 19.52 -41.27 4.86
N VAL A 407 19.10 -41.25 6.13
CA VAL A 407 19.89 -40.67 7.24
C VAL A 407 21.25 -41.34 7.37
N TYR A 408 21.32 -42.67 7.19
CA TYR A 408 22.59 -43.39 7.17
C TYR A 408 23.51 -42.89 6.06
N THR A 409 22.98 -42.76 4.84
CA THR A 409 23.74 -42.26 3.68
C THR A 409 24.20 -40.82 3.90
N ALA A 410 23.33 -39.98 4.46
CA ALA A 410 23.61 -38.58 4.75
C ALA A 410 24.75 -38.41 5.77
N GLY A 411 24.76 -39.21 6.84
CA GLY A 411 25.84 -39.19 7.83
C GLY A 411 27.14 -39.80 7.29
N ARG A 412 27.05 -40.91 6.54
CA ARG A 412 28.22 -41.66 6.05
C ARG A 412 28.95 -40.98 4.89
N PHE A 413 28.22 -40.29 4.02
CA PHE A 413 28.76 -39.72 2.76
C PHE A 413 28.70 -38.19 2.69
N HIS A 414 27.89 -37.52 3.51
CA HIS A 414 27.64 -36.07 3.40
C HIS A 414 27.75 -35.27 4.72
N SER A 415 28.39 -35.82 5.76
CA SER A 415 28.58 -35.14 7.06
C SER A 415 27.31 -34.45 7.62
N VAL A 416 26.12 -34.91 7.24
CA VAL A 416 24.84 -34.30 7.63
C VAL A 416 24.45 -34.85 9.00
N ILE A 417 24.06 -33.95 9.90
CA ILE A 417 23.62 -34.31 11.26
C ILE A 417 22.11 -34.11 11.35
N PRO A 418 21.34 -35.11 11.83
CA PRO A 418 19.92 -34.94 12.07
C PRO A 418 19.71 -34.01 13.28
N ILE A 419 18.94 -32.93 13.08
CA ILE A 419 18.62 -31.95 14.13
C ILE A 419 17.16 -31.99 14.58
N LEU A 420 16.27 -32.53 13.75
CA LEU A 420 14.83 -32.60 13.98
C LEU A 420 14.28 -33.86 13.30
N ALA A 421 13.34 -34.53 13.95
CA ALA A 421 12.60 -35.64 13.37
C ALA A 421 11.10 -35.42 13.56
N GLU A 422 10.31 -35.72 12.54
CA GLU A 422 8.86 -35.71 12.63
C GLU A 422 8.35 -37.11 13.02
N ARG A 423 7.53 -37.18 14.07
CA ARG A 423 6.97 -38.45 14.57
C ARG A 423 5.45 -38.38 14.49
N TYR A 424 4.87 -39.29 13.72
CA TYR A 424 3.42 -39.42 13.58
C TYR A 424 2.92 -40.57 14.46
N GLY A 425 2.02 -40.28 15.41
CA GLY A 425 1.42 -41.27 16.32
C GLY A 425 1.49 -40.88 17.81
N ARG A 426 0.83 -41.66 18.68
CA ARG A 426 1.04 -41.55 20.15
C ARG A 426 2.34 -42.28 20.49
N ASP A 427 3.09 -41.81 21.48
CA ASP A 427 4.50 -42.16 21.78
C ASP A 427 4.93 -43.65 21.70
N ARG A 428 4.01 -44.62 21.82
CA ARG A 428 4.31 -46.07 21.74
C ARG A 428 4.07 -46.72 20.36
N ASP A 429 3.32 -46.08 19.46
CA ASP A 429 2.97 -46.62 18.13
C ASP A 429 3.55 -45.80 16.96
N ALA A 430 4.49 -44.89 17.26
CA ALA A 430 5.13 -44.07 16.22
C ALA A 430 6.06 -44.96 15.37
N GLY A 431 5.57 -45.41 14.21
CA GLY A 431 6.27 -46.29 13.28
C GLY A 431 5.94 -46.00 11.82
N TYR A 432 6.75 -46.52 10.92
CA TYR A 432 6.52 -46.46 9.48
C TYR A 432 5.72 -47.69 9.02
N TYR A 433 4.71 -47.47 8.19
CA TYR A 433 3.99 -48.57 7.52
C TYR A 433 4.64 -48.82 6.16
N SER A 434 5.03 -50.07 5.92
CA SER A 434 5.40 -50.56 4.59
C SER A 434 4.23 -51.35 4.03
N VAL A 435 3.72 -50.94 2.87
CA VAL A 435 2.55 -51.55 2.23
C VAL A 435 2.94 -52.07 0.85
N ALA A 436 2.78 -53.37 0.64
CA ALA A 436 2.87 -53.97 -0.69
C ALA A 436 1.48 -54.01 -1.34
N VAL A 437 1.39 -53.53 -2.58
CA VAL A 437 0.15 -53.57 -3.36
C VAL A 437 0.24 -54.70 -4.38
N ILE A 438 -0.71 -55.63 -4.32
CA ILE A 438 -0.80 -56.79 -5.21
C ILE A 438 -2.09 -56.75 -6.02
N HIS A 439 -2.09 -57.40 -7.19
CA HIS A 439 -3.29 -57.51 -8.00
C HIS A 439 -4.33 -58.40 -7.29
N ALA A 440 -5.61 -58.01 -7.30
CA ALA A 440 -6.65 -58.71 -6.53
C ALA A 440 -6.86 -60.19 -6.93
N ARG A 441 -6.39 -60.58 -8.11
CA ARG A 441 -6.44 -61.97 -8.63
C ARG A 441 -5.18 -62.78 -8.32
N SER A 442 -4.19 -62.18 -7.66
CA SER A 442 -2.96 -62.87 -7.29
C SER A 442 -3.13 -63.62 -5.98
N GLU A 443 -2.76 -64.90 -5.96
CA GLU A 443 -2.85 -65.75 -4.77
C GLU A 443 -1.53 -65.75 -3.98
N PHE A 444 -1.20 -64.61 -3.36
CA PHE A 444 -0.09 -64.53 -2.41
C PHE A 444 -0.62 -64.72 -0.99
N ARG A 445 -0.23 -65.81 -0.32
CA ARG A 445 -0.68 -66.14 1.05
C ARG A 445 0.43 -65.98 2.08
N SER A 446 1.69 -66.00 1.64
CA SER A 446 2.86 -65.84 2.49
C SER A 446 3.94 -65.01 1.80
N LEU A 447 4.89 -64.48 2.58
CA LEU A 447 6.05 -63.76 2.04
C LEU A 447 6.98 -64.66 1.21
N ASN A 448 6.92 -65.99 1.39
CA ASN A 448 7.67 -66.95 0.57
C ASN A 448 7.19 -67.00 -0.89
N ASP A 449 5.92 -66.69 -1.13
CA ASP A 449 5.31 -66.74 -2.46
C ASP A 449 5.84 -65.63 -3.40
N LEU A 450 6.60 -64.68 -2.84
CA LEU A 450 7.24 -63.58 -3.55
C LEU A 450 8.53 -63.99 -4.29
N ARG A 451 9.06 -65.20 -4.02
CA ARG A 451 10.27 -65.70 -4.69
C ARG A 451 10.01 -65.85 -6.20
N ASN A 452 10.94 -65.35 -7.01
CA ASN A 452 10.87 -65.30 -8.47
C ASN A 452 9.67 -64.51 -9.04
N LYS A 453 9.13 -63.55 -8.27
CA LYS A 453 8.07 -62.64 -8.73
C LYS A 453 8.63 -61.24 -8.96
N SER A 454 8.15 -60.60 -10.03
CA SER A 454 8.53 -59.22 -10.33
C SER A 454 7.92 -58.25 -9.31
N VAL A 455 8.77 -57.38 -8.77
CA VAL A 455 8.38 -56.34 -7.81
C VAL A 455 8.83 -54.96 -8.32
N CYS A 456 8.07 -53.93 -7.98
CA CYS A 456 8.44 -52.54 -8.23
C CYS A 456 8.60 -51.82 -6.89
N PHE A 457 9.83 -51.38 -6.61
CA PHE A 457 10.19 -50.63 -5.41
C PHE A 457 10.15 -49.12 -5.68
N THR A 458 9.94 -48.32 -4.63
CA THR A 458 9.93 -46.84 -4.71
C THR A 458 11.32 -46.30 -5.04
N SER A 459 12.33 -46.69 -4.26
CA SER A 459 13.74 -46.45 -4.52
C SER A 459 14.62 -47.29 -3.59
N VAL A 460 15.79 -47.70 -4.06
CA VAL A 460 16.79 -48.35 -3.19
C VAL A 460 17.22 -47.40 -2.09
N GLY A 461 17.10 -47.85 -0.84
CA GLY A 461 17.42 -47.06 0.36
C GLY A 461 16.25 -46.31 1.00
N ASP A 462 15.07 -46.28 0.35
CA ASP A 462 13.85 -45.73 0.94
C ASP A 462 13.38 -46.57 2.14
N MET A 463 12.99 -45.96 3.25
CA MET A 463 12.64 -46.69 4.48
C MET A 463 11.45 -47.62 4.26
N ALA A 464 10.32 -47.06 3.82
CA ALA A 464 9.09 -47.81 3.65
C ALA A 464 9.15 -48.74 2.43
N GLY A 465 9.75 -48.30 1.32
CA GLY A 465 9.73 -49.07 0.09
C GLY A 465 10.87 -50.04 -0.11
N TRP A 466 12.00 -49.94 0.60
CA TRP A 466 13.15 -50.85 0.42
C TRP A 466 13.67 -51.40 1.74
N VAL A 467 14.04 -50.54 2.70
CA VAL A 467 14.71 -50.98 3.93
C VAL A 467 13.82 -51.90 4.75
N VAL A 468 12.56 -51.51 5.01
CA VAL A 468 11.63 -52.32 5.81
C VAL A 468 11.29 -53.66 5.12
N PRO A 469 10.89 -53.70 3.83
CA PRO A 469 10.65 -54.96 3.12
C PRO A 469 11.87 -55.89 3.13
N MET A 470 13.05 -55.37 2.79
CA MET A 470 14.28 -56.17 2.71
C MET A 470 14.71 -56.69 4.08
N ALA A 471 14.67 -55.85 5.12
CA ALA A 471 14.99 -56.25 6.49
C ALA A 471 14.01 -57.32 7.00
N THR A 472 12.72 -57.19 6.68
CA THR A 472 11.70 -58.19 7.05
C THR A 472 11.98 -59.54 6.41
N LEU A 473 12.29 -59.56 5.11
CA LEU A 473 12.60 -60.81 4.39
C LEU A 473 13.88 -61.49 4.89
N ILE A 474 14.88 -60.72 5.32
CA ILE A 474 16.11 -61.25 5.93
C ILE A 474 15.82 -61.80 7.32
N HIS A 475 15.09 -61.04 8.15
CA HIS A 475 14.76 -61.44 9.53
C HIS A 475 13.96 -62.74 9.59
N GLU A 476 13.00 -62.91 8.67
CA GLU A 476 12.20 -64.14 8.54
C GLU A 476 12.97 -65.29 7.86
N ASN A 477 14.26 -65.13 7.54
CA ASN A 477 15.11 -66.09 6.83
C ASN A 477 14.55 -66.52 5.45
N ILE A 478 13.81 -65.63 4.78
CA ILE A 478 13.21 -65.88 3.46
C ILE A 478 14.17 -65.48 2.34
N LEU A 479 14.91 -64.39 2.55
CA LEU A 479 15.93 -63.87 1.66
C LEU A 479 17.33 -64.28 2.15
N GLU A 480 18.04 -65.08 1.36
CA GLU A 480 19.44 -65.41 1.62
C GLU A 480 20.34 -64.25 1.18
N VAL A 481 21.16 -63.75 2.11
CA VAL A 481 22.12 -62.69 1.83
C VAL A 481 23.35 -63.31 1.15
N THR A 482 23.45 -63.07 -0.16
CA THR A 482 24.56 -63.55 -1.01
C THR A 482 25.84 -62.73 -0.83
N ASP A 483 25.69 -61.44 -0.57
CA ASP A 483 26.78 -60.49 -0.33
C ASP A 483 26.30 -59.42 0.67
N CYS A 484 27.05 -59.25 1.76
CA CYS A 484 26.75 -58.26 2.81
C CYS A 484 26.91 -56.82 2.32
N ASN A 485 27.74 -56.58 1.31
CA ASN A 485 27.99 -55.26 0.74
C ASN A 485 27.07 -54.95 -0.45
N ASN A 486 26.30 -55.93 -0.94
CA ASN A 486 25.44 -55.78 -2.10
C ASN A 486 24.06 -56.43 -1.89
N LEU A 487 23.22 -55.74 -1.13
CA LEU A 487 21.81 -56.12 -0.92
C LEU A 487 21.01 -56.14 -2.23
N VAL A 488 21.37 -55.32 -3.22
CA VAL A 488 20.71 -55.29 -4.54
C VAL A 488 20.90 -56.61 -5.27
N LYS A 489 22.09 -57.23 -5.19
CA LYS A 489 22.37 -58.54 -5.79
C LYS A 489 21.55 -59.66 -5.14
N SER A 490 21.43 -59.63 -3.80
CA SER A 490 20.59 -60.58 -3.06
C SER A 490 19.11 -60.40 -3.43
N ALA A 491 18.62 -59.16 -3.54
CA ALA A 491 17.27 -58.87 -4.01
C ALA A 491 17.02 -59.37 -5.45
N ALA A 492 17.97 -59.14 -6.36
CA ALA A 492 17.89 -59.57 -7.75
C ALA A 492 17.81 -61.11 -7.86
N SER A 493 18.57 -61.83 -7.05
CA SER A 493 18.51 -63.30 -7.00
C SER A 493 17.19 -63.84 -6.46
N PHE A 494 16.50 -63.08 -5.61
CA PHE A 494 15.25 -63.51 -4.99
C PHE A 494 14.00 -63.15 -5.79
N PHE A 495 13.92 -61.94 -6.34
CA PHE A 495 12.75 -61.47 -7.10
C PHE A 495 12.88 -61.68 -8.62
N GLY A 496 14.09 -61.87 -9.15
CA GLY A 496 14.33 -61.90 -10.60
C GLY A 496 14.14 -60.51 -11.24
N PRO A 497 13.69 -60.42 -12.50
CA PRO A 497 13.57 -59.14 -13.22
C PRO A 497 12.54 -58.22 -12.54
N SER A 498 13.05 -57.17 -11.90
CA SER A 498 12.28 -56.26 -11.04
C SER A 498 12.70 -54.80 -11.24
N CYS A 499 11.84 -53.87 -10.87
CA CYS A 499 12.10 -52.44 -10.95
C CYS A 499 12.56 -51.92 -9.58
N ALA A 500 13.77 -51.39 -9.50
CA ALA A 500 14.30 -50.75 -8.30
C ALA A 500 15.05 -49.46 -8.69
N PRO A 501 14.40 -48.29 -8.63
CA PRO A 501 15.05 -47.02 -8.94
C PRO A 501 16.27 -46.78 -8.03
N ASN A 502 17.36 -46.23 -8.59
CA ASN A 502 18.67 -46.03 -7.92
C ASN A 502 19.49 -47.29 -7.62
N SER A 503 19.09 -48.46 -8.12
CA SER A 503 19.84 -49.73 -7.96
C SER A 503 21.20 -49.77 -8.64
N LEU A 504 21.42 -48.97 -9.69
CA LEU A 504 22.68 -48.94 -10.45
C LEU A 504 23.70 -47.93 -9.92
N ILE A 505 23.41 -47.24 -8.81
CA ILE A 505 24.37 -46.31 -8.21
C ILE A 505 25.42 -47.14 -7.47
N ASP A 506 26.71 -46.84 -7.65
CA ASP A 506 27.84 -47.54 -7.03
C ASP A 506 27.70 -47.72 -5.51
N LYS A 507 27.07 -46.76 -4.82
CA LYS A 507 26.80 -46.84 -3.37
C LYS A 507 25.84 -47.97 -2.97
N HIS A 508 24.98 -48.40 -3.88
CA HIS A 508 23.96 -49.43 -3.66
C HIS A 508 24.28 -50.74 -4.37
N ASN A 509 25.05 -50.67 -5.45
CA ASN A 509 25.53 -51.81 -6.22
C ASN A 509 27.01 -51.57 -6.58
N PRO A 510 27.92 -51.72 -5.61
CA PRO A 510 29.34 -51.57 -5.88
C PRO A 510 29.75 -52.65 -6.88
N THR A 511 30.18 -52.24 -8.06
CA THR A 511 30.86 -53.13 -9.01
C THR A 511 32.26 -53.36 -8.46
N GLU A 512 32.63 -54.62 -8.19
CA GLU A 512 34.05 -54.98 -8.07
C GLU A 512 34.84 -54.56 -9.32
#